data_AF-A0A4Z0ALU2-F1
#
_entry.id   AF-A0A4Z0ALU2-F1
#
_cell.length_a   1.000
_cell.length_b   1.000
_cell.length_c   1.000
_cell.angle_alpha   90.00
_cell.angle_beta   90.00
_cell.angle_gamma   90.00
#
_symmetry.space_group_name_H-M   'P 1'
#
loop_
_entity.id
_entity.type
_entity.pdbx_description
1 polymer ?
#
loop_
_entity_poly.entity_id
_entity_poly.type
_entity_poly.pdbx_seq_one_letter_code
_entity_poly.pdbx_strand_id
1 'polypeptide(L)' 'MIGDDRILPRLYKQMAQAEKRFGEISAGAQDAEDSEERAMLFQQMIEIKSSLVSDMALSSSYQTYLQETMKFAITNSA' A
#
# COMPACT_ATOMS: atom_id res chain seq x y z
N MET A 1 13.46 20.93 -4.28
CA MET A 1 12.60 19.75 -4.55
C MET A 1 11.46 19.68 -3.53
N ILE A 2 10.56 20.66 -3.53
CA ILE A 2 9.42 20.69 -2.59
C ILE A 2 8.26 19.97 -3.27
N GLY A 3 8.23 18.65 -3.14
CA GLY A 3 7.20 17.80 -3.75
C GLY A 3 7.33 16.33 -3.36
N ASP A 4 8.56 15.87 -3.12
CA ASP A 4 8.88 14.48 -2.79
C ASP A 4 8.54 14.09 -1.34
N ASP A 5 8.67 15.01 -0.37
CA ASP A 5 8.47 14.71 1.07
C ASP A 5 7.07 14.20 1.44
N ARG A 6 6.08 14.39 0.55
CA ARG A 6 4.68 13.98 0.80
C ARG A 6 4.32 12.63 0.18
N ILE A 7 5.23 12.00 -0.56
CA ILE A 7 4.95 10.73 -1.25
C ILE A 7 4.74 9.60 -0.24
N LEU A 8 5.65 9.41 0.73
CA LEU A 8 5.51 8.37 1.76
C LEU A 8 4.26 8.58 2.63
N PRO A 9 3.99 9.77 3.21
CA PRO A 9 2.75 10.00 3.96
C PRO A 9 1.48 9.72 3.15
N ARG A 10 1.48 10.07 1.85
CA ARG A 10 0.35 9.80 0.97
C ARG A 10 0.16 8.30 0.75
N LEU A 11 1.23 7.57 0.44
CA LEU A 11 1.20 6.10 0.25
C LEU A 11 0.71 5.40 1.51
N TYR A 12 1.23 5.76 2.69
CA TYR A 12 0.77 5.17 3.94
C TYR A 12 -0.71 5.44 4.23
N LYS A 13 -1.20 6.65 3.92
CA LYS A 13 -2.63 6.97 4.07
C LYS A 13 -3.49 6.12 3.12
N GLN A 14 -3.05 5.93 1.87
CA GLN A 14 -3.74 5.08 0.91
C GLN A 14 -3.77 3.62 1.36
N MET A 15 -2.65 3.10 1.86
CA MET A 15 -2.56 1.75 2.41
C MET A 15 -3.50 1.56 3.61
N ALA A 16 -3.51 2.48 4.57
CA ALA A 16 -4.41 2.39 5.73
C ALA A 16 -5.89 2.41 5.33
N GLN A 17 -6.25 3.18 4.30
CA GLN A 17 -7.62 3.17 3.75
C GLN A 17 -7.94 1.84 3.04
N ALA A 18 -7.00 1.29 2.29
CA ALA A 18 -7.16 0.01 1.61
C ALA A 18 -7.28 -1.16 2.61
N GLU A 19 -6.50 -1.16 3.69
CA GLU A 19 -6.63 -2.14 4.79
C GLU A 19 -7.99 -2.07 5.46
N LYS A 20 -8.50 -0.86 5.73
CA LYS A 20 -9.84 -0.68 6.28
C LYS A 20 -10.91 -1.27 5.36
N ARG A 21 -10.86 -0.95 4.06
CA ARG A 21 -11.79 -1.49 3.05
C ARG A 21 -11.68 -3.00 2.92
N PHE A 22 -10.47 -3.55 3.02
CA PHE A 22 -10.25 -4.99 3.05
C PHE A 22 -10.96 -5.64 4.24
N GLY A 23 -10.87 -5.04 5.43
CA GLY A 23 -11.57 -5.53 6.62
C GLY A 23 -13.10 -5.53 6.45
N GLU A 24 -13.65 -4.47 5.87
CA GLU A 24 -15.08 -4.35 5.56
C GLU A 24 -15.56 -5.45 4.59
N ILE A 25 -14.83 -5.66 3.48
CA ILE A 25 -15.17 -6.70 2.49
C ILE A 25 -14.96 -8.10 3.05
N SER A 26 -13.92 -8.32 3.85
CA SER A 26 -13.66 -9.60 4.49
C SER A 26 -14.76 -10.00 5.46
N ALA A 27 -15.34 -9.04 6.21
CA ALA A 27 -16.48 -9.29 7.07
C ALA A 27 -17.71 -9.67 6.22
N GLY A 28 -18.00 -8.88 5.17
CA GLY A 28 -19.09 -9.19 4.23
C GLY A 28 -18.96 -10.57 3.57
N ALA A 29 -17.73 -11.00 3.23
CA ALA A 29 -17.49 -12.31 2.63
C ALA A 29 -17.75 -13.49 3.60
N GLN A 30 -17.55 -13.27 4.90
CA GLN A 30 -17.86 -14.26 5.94
C GLN A 30 -19.36 -14.39 6.16
N ASP A 31 -20.08 -13.27 6.09
CA ASP A 31 -21.52 -13.21 6.30
C ASP A 31 -22.34 -13.55 5.03
N ALA A 32 -21.70 -13.57 3.86
CA ALA A 32 -22.36 -13.92 2.59
C ALA A 32 -22.85 -15.37 2.58
N GLU A 33 -24.16 -15.55 2.47
CA GLU A 33 -24.82 -16.86 2.34
C GLU A 33 -24.77 -17.39 0.90
N ASP A 34 -24.74 -16.50 -0.08
CA ASP A 34 -24.66 -16.84 -1.49
C ASP A 34 -23.20 -17.07 -1.95
N SER A 35 -23.01 -18.14 -2.72
CA SER A 35 -21.70 -18.54 -3.23
C SER A 35 -21.17 -17.62 -4.31
N GLU A 36 -22.06 -17.02 -5.12
CA GLU A 36 -21.68 -16.07 -6.18
C GLU A 36 -21.27 -14.73 -5.55
N GLU A 37 -22.06 -14.22 -4.61
CA GLU A 37 -21.69 -13.06 -3.79
C GLU A 37 -20.34 -13.26 -3.08
N ARG A 38 -20.12 -14.41 -2.45
CA ARG A 38 -18.84 -14.73 -1.79
C ARG A 38 -17.67 -14.76 -2.77
N ALA A 39 -17.87 -15.30 -3.98
CA ALA A 39 -16.83 -15.30 -5.03
C ALA A 39 -16.49 -13.88 -5.50
N MET A 40 -17.50 -13.01 -5.67
CA MET A 40 -17.30 -11.60 -6.01
C MET A 40 -16.53 -10.86 -4.93
N LEU A 41 -16.89 -11.04 -3.65
CA LEU A 41 -16.20 -10.42 -2.53
C LEU A 41 -14.76 -10.93 -2.40
N PHE A 42 -14.53 -12.22 -2.63
CA PHE A 42 -13.18 -12.78 -2.65
C PHE A 42 -12.32 -12.19 -3.77
N GLN A 43 -12.89 -11.97 -4.96
CA GLN A 43 -12.19 -11.31 -6.05
C GLN A 43 -11.80 -9.86 -5.69
N GLN A 44 -12.72 -9.11 -5.07
CA GLN A 44 -12.42 -7.75 -4.58
C GLN A 44 -11.33 -7.75 -3.50
N MET A 45 -11.31 -8.76 -2.62
CA MET A 45 -10.25 -8.93 -1.62
C MET A 45 -8.88 -9.16 -2.26
N ILE A 46 -8.80 -9.96 -3.33
CA ILE A 46 -7.55 -10.20 -4.08
C ILE A 46 -7.04 -8.89 -4.69
N GLU A 47 -7.92 -8.12 -5.31
CA GLU A 47 -7.55 -6.85 -5.95
C GLU A 47 -6.99 -5.85 -4.94
N ILE A 48 -7.64 -5.72 -3.78
CA ILE A 48 -7.17 -4.84 -2.71
C ILE A 48 -5.82 -5.30 -2.15
N LYS A 49 -5.64 -6.60 -1.91
CA LYS A 49 -4.34 -7.12 -1.45
C LYS A 49 -3.23 -6.90 -2.47
N SER A 50 -3.52 -7.10 -3.76
CA SER A 50 -2.55 -6.85 -4.83
C SER A 50 -2.09 -5.39 -4.86
N SER A 51 -3.04 -4.45 -4.72
CA SER A 51 -2.73 -3.02 -4.59
C SER A 51 -1.89 -2.72 -3.36
N LEU A 52 -2.25 -3.28 -2.20
CA LEU A 52 -1.51 -3.07 -0.94
C LEU A 52 -0.05 -3.53 -1.03
N VAL A 53 0.19 -4.71 -1.62
CA VAL A 53 1.55 -5.24 -1.82
C VAL A 53 2.36 -4.32 -2.74
N SER A 54 1.73 -3.79 -3.79
CA SER A 54 2.38 -2.87 -4.71
C SER A 54 2.75 -1.55 -4.04
N ASP A 55 1.84 -0.98 -3.24
CA ASP A 55 2.08 0.25 -2.47
C ASP A 55 3.18 0.05 -1.42
N MET A 56 3.21 -1.10 -0.74
CA MET A 56 4.29 -1.48 0.17
C MET A 56 5.64 -1.54 -0.54
N ALA A 57 5.72 -2.24 -1.67
CA ALA A 57 6.95 -2.37 -2.44
C ALA A 57 7.47 -1.01 -2.92
N LEU A 58 6.56 -0.13 -3.36
CA LEU A 58 6.89 1.23 -3.78
C LEU A 58 7.41 2.07 -2.62
N SER A 59 6.71 2.05 -1.47
CA SER A 59 7.12 2.79 -0.27
C SER A 59 8.51 2.34 0.22
N SER A 60 8.76 1.02 0.25
CA SER A 60 10.05 0.47 0.65
C SER A 60 11.17 0.89 -0.32
N SER A 61 10.92 0.79 -1.63
CA SER A 61 11.91 1.16 -2.65
C SER A 61 12.25 2.65 -2.58
N TYR A 62 11.24 3.50 -2.38
CA TYR A 62 11.42 4.94 -2.24
C TYR A 62 12.18 5.31 -0.97
N GLN A 63 11.89 4.64 0.15
CA GLN A 63 12.61 4.84 1.40
C GLN A 63 14.09 4.44 1.27
N THR A 64 14.39 3.32 0.61
CA THR A 64 15.76 2.90 0.30
C THR A 64 16.46 3.94 -0.57
N TYR A 65 15.81 4.41 -1.65
CA TYR A 65 16.35 5.44 -2.53
C TYR A 65 16.74 6.72 -1.77
N LEU A 66 15.88 7.20 -0.86
CA LEU A 66 16.18 8.37 -0.04
C LEU A 66 17.40 8.12 0.86
N GLN A 67 17.49 6.96 1.50
CA GLN A 67 18.62 6.61 2.36
C GLN A 67 19.94 6.54 1.58
N GLU A 68 19.94 5.88 0.42
CA GLU A 68 21.12 5.76 -0.44
C GLU A 68 21.55 7.12 -0.99
N THR A 69 20.60 7.96 -1.41
CA THR A 69 20.87 9.31 -1.91
C THR A 69 21.47 10.20 -0.83
N MET A 70 20.91 10.18 0.40
CA MET A 70 21.49 10.91 1.53
C MET A 70 22.89 10.43 1.87
N LYS A 71 23.10 9.11 1.90
CA LYS A 71 24.42 8.52 2.16
C LYS A 71 25.45 8.94 1.11
N PHE A 72 25.07 8.90 -0.17
CA PHE A 72 25.92 9.34 -1.28
C PHE A 72 26.27 10.84 -1.14
N ALA A 73 25.28 11.68 -0.86
CA ALA A 73 25.49 13.11 -0.70
C ALA A 73 26.45 13.41 0.47
N ILE A 74 26.26 12.78 1.63
CA ILE A 74 27.15 12.96 2.79
C ILE A 74 28.57 12.47 2.48
N THR A 75 28.71 11.31 1.84
CA THR A 75 30.02 10.70 1.58
C THR A 75 30.82 11.47 0.53
N ASN A 76 30.16 12.07 -0.47
CA ASN A 76 30.80 12.78 -1.58
C ASN A 76 30.72 14.31 -1.49
N SER A 77 30.23 14.86 -0.37
CA SER A 77 30.23 16.31 -0.10
C SER A 77 31.42 16.77 0.77
N ALA A 78 32.31 15.86 1.14
CA ALA A 78 33.60 16.09 1.79
C ALA A 78 34.74 16.01 0.77
#